data_AF-A0A4V3RBZ8-F1
#
_entry.id   AF-A0A4V3RBZ8-F1
#
_cell.length_a   1.000
_cell.length_b   1.000
_cell.length_c   1.000
_cell.angle_alpha   90.00
_cell.angle_beta   90.00
_cell.angle_gamma   90.00
#
_symmetry.space_group_name_H-M   'P 1'
#
loop_
_entity.id
_entity.type
_entity.pdbx_description
1 polymer ?
#
loop_
_entity_poly.entity_id
_entity_poly.type
_entity_poly.pdbx_seq_one_letter_code
_entity_poly.pdbx_strand_id
1 'polypeptide(L)'
;MKYAIIIMFLFTSCILPKESSEMKEWLPSDSLNVEIGSPTLIKKAGDLLFVNYSFTDGCNIDAVDIANDSILYSFATKGQGADEFLQIASMDVYRLDDKWFLSLFDNMKREYMVYSVDSLNHYKGKCPPIKRMKLPATSRYLEIYKLQDFYIATGRTAHKYTILGSDSLQRINVCTDYQRGNEVDKDSMTVSKANYGR
;
A
#
# COMPACT_ATOMS: atom_id res chain seq x y z
N MET A 1 -3.93 59.96 -28.64
CA MET A 1 -3.62 58.73 -27.88
C MET A 1 -2.89 59.09 -26.61
N LYS A 2 -3.47 58.80 -25.45
CA LYS A 2 -2.81 58.54 -24.15
C LYS A 2 -3.89 58.47 -23.08
N TYR A 3 -4.28 57.27 -22.68
CA TYR A 3 -4.91 57.03 -21.39
C TYR A 3 -3.92 56.19 -20.59
N ALA A 4 -3.46 56.74 -19.47
CA ALA A 4 -2.68 56.01 -18.47
C ALA A 4 -3.68 55.37 -17.51
N ILE A 5 -3.69 54.04 -17.44
CA ILE A 5 -4.44 53.30 -16.44
C ILE A 5 -3.49 53.10 -15.25
N ILE A 6 -3.76 53.78 -14.15
CA ILE A 6 -3.09 53.57 -12.87
C ILE A 6 -3.83 52.43 -12.15
N ILE A 7 -3.18 51.28 -12.00
CA ILE A 7 -3.70 50.17 -11.19
C ILE A 7 -3.21 50.40 -9.75
N MET A 8 -4.13 50.77 -8.87
CA MET A 8 -3.89 50.87 -7.43
C MET A 8 -3.96 49.46 -6.83
N PHE A 9 -2.82 48.89 -6.43
CA PHE A 9 -2.79 47.67 -5.62
C PHE A 9 -3.05 48.04 -4.16
N LEU A 10 -4.25 47.73 -3.67
CA LEU A 10 -4.58 47.74 -2.25
C LEU A 10 -3.97 46.50 -1.59
N PHE A 11 -2.84 46.68 -0.90
CA PHE A 11 -2.33 45.69 0.05
C PHE A 11 -3.10 45.84 1.36
N THR A 12 -4.20 45.09 1.52
CA THR A 12 -4.80 44.90 2.84
C THR A 12 -3.98 43.86 3.59
N SER A 13 -3.21 44.29 4.60
CA SER A 13 -2.60 43.36 5.53
C SER A 13 -3.71 42.72 6.37
N CYS A 14 -3.99 41.44 6.17
CA CYS A 14 -4.73 40.65 7.16
C CYS A 14 -3.84 40.47 8.38
N ILE A 15 -4.03 41.31 9.40
CA ILE A 15 -3.57 41.00 10.75
C ILE A 15 -4.59 39.99 11.28
N LEU A 16 -4.26 38.71 11.17
CA LEU A 16 -5.02 37.65 11.84
C LEU A 16 -4.90 37.86 13.36
N PRO A 17 -6.03 37.84 14.11
CA PRO A 17 -5.96 37.82 15.56
C PRO A 17 -5.25 36.54 15.99
N LYS A 18 -4.29 36.68 16.89
CA LYS A 18 -3.58 35.56 17.50
C LYS A 18 -4.55 34.84 18.43
N GLU A 19 -5.32 33.88 17.90
CA GLU A 19 -6.03 32.94 18.75
C GLU A 19 -4.99 32.14 19.52
N SER A 20 -4.89 32.38 20.83
CA SER A 20 -4.27 31.44 21.73
C SER A 20 -5.17 30.21 21.76
N SER A 21 -4.90 29.24 20.88
CA SER A 21 -5.49 27.92 21.05
C SER A 21 -4.87 27.34 22.31
N GLU A 22 -5.59 27.42 23.43
CA GLU A 22 -5.33 26.52 24.54
C GLU A 22 -5.33 25.11 23.97
N MET A 23 -4.19 24.45 24.05
CA MET A 23 -4.04 23.08 23.62
C MET A 23 -4.96 22.25 24.51
N LYS A 24 -6.16 21.91 24.02
CA LYS A 24 -7.02 20.93 24.68
C LYS A 24 -6.19 19.67 24.85
N GLU A 25 -5.87 19.33 26.09
CA GLU A 25 -5.29 18.03 26.41
C GLU A 25 -6.21 16.96 25.85
N TRP A 26 -5.65 16.13 24.96
CA TRP A 26 -6.33 14.95 24.47
C TRP A 26 -6.34 13.95 25.63
N LEU A 27 -7.47 13.86 26.33
CA LEU A 27 -7.66 12.81 27.33
C LEU A 27 -7.54 11.45 26.60
N PRO A 28 -6.72 10.52 27.10
CA PRO A 28 -6.62 9.19 26.52
C PRO A 28 -8.02 8.57 26.51
N SER A 29 -8.47 8.22 25.32
CA SER A 29 -9.72 7.52 25.10
C SER A 29 -9.40 6.04 24.99
N ASP A 30 -9.97 5.22 25.88
CA ASP A 30 -9.88 3.75 25.79
C ASP A 30 -10.71 3.19 24.62
N SER A 31 -11.39 4.04 23.84
CA SER A 31 -12.11 3.63 22.65
C SER A 31 -11.25 3.76 21.40
N LEU A 32 -10.93 2.62 20.78
CA LEU A 32 -10.42 2.54 19.42
C LEU A 32 -11.61 2.68 18.45
N ASN A 33 -11.81 3.88 17.90
CA ASN A 33 -12.71 4.06 16.78
C ASN A 33 -12.02 3.56 15.50
N VAL A 34 -12.46 2.41 14.99
CA VAL A 34 -12.02 1.88 13.69
C VAL A 34 -13.10 2.17 12.67
N GLU A 35 -12.77 2.93 11.63
CA GLU A 35 -13.63 3.04 10.45
C GLU A 35 -13.49 1.75 9.64
N ILE A 36 -14.52 0.92 9.69
CA ILE A 36 -14.60 -0.32 8.92
C ILE A 36 -15.26 0.01 7.58
N GLY A 37 -14.56 -0.22 6.48
CA GLY A 37 -15.09 -0.05 5.11
C GLY A 37 -14.33 0.95 4.25
N SER A 38 -13.45 1.77 4.81
CA SER A 38 -12.54 2.61 4.03
C SER A 38 -11.55 1.75 3.22
N PRO A 39 -11.23 2.12 1.96
CA PRO A 39 -10.21 1.43 1.18
C PRO A 39 -8.87 1.39 1.91
N THR A 40 -8.25 0.22 1.98
CA THR A 40 -6.94 0.07 2.64
C THR A 40 -5.79 0.38 1.68
N LEU A 41 -5.97 0.09 0.38
CA LEU A 41 -4.99 0.36 -0.67
C LEU A 41 -5.70 0.83 -1.93
N ILE A 42 -5.14 1.83 -2.60
CA ILE A 42 -5.65 2.36 -3.88
C ILE A 42 -4.48 2.51 -4.85
N LYS A 43 -4.59 1.96 -6.06
CA LYS A 43 -3.57 2.08 -7.12
C LYS A 43 -4.22 2.35 -8.48
N LYS A 44 -3.60 3.22 -9.27
CA LYS A 44 -4.07 3.58 -10.62
C LYS A 44 -3.29 2.81 -11.70
N ALA A 45 -3.99 2.34 -12.73
CA ALA A 45 -3.42 1.72 -13.93
C ALA A 45 -4.15 2.26 -15.18
N GLY A 46 -3.55 3.21 -15.89
CA GLY A 46 -4.26 3.90 -16.98
C GLY A 46 -5.52 4.58 -16.47
N ASP A 47 -6.68 4.28 -17.08
CA ASP A 47 -7.99 4.81 -16.68
C ASP A 47 -8.72 3.96 -15.63
N LEU A 48 -8.03 2.98 -15.04
CA LEU A 48 -8.55 2.12 -13.98
C LEU A 48 -7.98 2.48 -12.62
N LEU A 49 -8.82 2.31 -11.60
CA LEU A 49 -8.46 2.35 -10.19
C LEU A 49 -8.68 0.97 -9.58
N PHE A 50 -7.63 0.37 -9.03
CA PHE A 50 -7.72 -0.83 -8.20
C PHE A 50 -7.86 -0.40 -6.74
N VAL A 51 -8.96 -0.82 -6.12
CA VAL A 51 -9.34 -0.41 -4.77
C VAL A 51 -9.46 -1.65 -3.89
N ASN A 52 -8.65 -1.75 -2.84
CA ASN A 52 -8.69 -2.85 -1.89
C ASN A 52 -9.61 -2.51 -0.71
N TYR A 53 -10.68 -3.29 -0.56
CA TYR A 53 -11.56 -3.26 0.59
C TYR A 53 -11.31 -4.49 1.45
N SER A 54 -10.20 -4.48 2.20
CA SER A 54 -9.78 -5.66 2.97
C SER A 54 -10.79 -6.14 4.03
N PHE A 55 -11.83 -5.35 4.34
CA PHE A 55 -12.85 -5.65 5.35
C PHE A 55 -14.27 -5.88 4.80
N THR A 56 -14.50 -5.87 3.49
CA THR A 56 -15.81 -6.14 2.89
C THR A 56 -16.01 -7.62 2.54
N ASP A 57 -17.26 -8.08 2.42
CA ASP A 57 -17.53 -9.48 2.10
C ASP A 57 -17.26 -9.81 0.61
N GLY A 58 -16.84 -11.06 0.34
CA GLY A 58 -16.70 -11.60 -1.02
C GLY A 58 -15.32 -11.41 -1.65
N CYS A 59 -15.04 -10.24 -2.24
CA CYS A 59 -13.81 -9.94 -2.97
C CYS A 59 -13.01 -8.84 -2.27
N ASN A 60 -11.68 -8.92 -2.36
CA ASN A 60 -10.82 -7.89 -1.77
C ASN A 60 -10.63 -6.67 -2.67
N ILE A 61 -10.71 -6.82 -4.00
CA ILE A 61 -10.34 -5.74 -4.93
C ILE A 61 -11.45 -5.47 -5.95
N ASP A 62 -11.78 -4.19 -6.09
CA ASP A 62 -12.58 -3.66 -7.19
C ASP A 62 -11.69 -2.99 -8.23
N ALA A 63 -11.98 -3.24 -9.50
CA ALA A 63 -11.46 -2.46 -10.62
C ALA A 63 -12.52 -1.43 -11.03
N VAL A 64 -12.24 -0.15 -10.81
CA VAL A 64 -13.13 0.97 -11.05
C VAL A 64 -12.69 1.71 -12.31
N ASP A 65 -13.61 1.94 -13.23
CA ASP A 65 -13.42 2.87 -14.34
C ASP A 65 -13.52 4.30 -13.82
N ILE A 66 -12.41 5.04 -13.93
CA ILE A 66 -12.30 6.42 -13.42
C ILE A 66 -13.22 7.38 -14.19
N ALA A 67 -13.42 7.16 -15.50
CA ALA A 67 -14.17 8.08 -16.34
C ALA A 67 -15.68 7.98 -16.06
N ASN A 68 -16.15 6.77 -15.80
CA ASN A 68 -17.57 6.46 -15.60
C ASN A 68 -17.96 6.28 -14.12
N ASP A 69 -17.00 6.38 -13.20
CA ASP A 69 -17.17 6.15 -11.76
C ASP A 69 -17.95 4.86 -11.45
N SER A 70 -17.51 3.76 -12.06
CA SER A 70 -18.23 2.49 -12.00
C SER A 70 -17.31 1.29 -11.81
N ILE A 71 -17.76 0.31 -11.04
CA ILE A 71 -17.06 -0.96 -10.85
C ILE A 71 -17.22 -1.79 -12.13
N LEU A 72 -16.10 -2.12 -12.78
CA LEU A 72 -16.09 -3.00 -13.96
C LEU A 72 -16.17 -4.47 -13.55
N TYR A 73 -15.40 -4.84 -12.52
CA TYR A 73 -15.37 -6.17 -11.92
C TYR A 73 -14.70 -6.14 -10.56
N SER A 74 -14.98 -7.16 -9.76
CA SER A 74 -14.32 -7.44 -8.48
C SER A 74 -13.60 -8.79 -8.57
N PHE A 75 -12.45 -8.91 -7.91
CA PHE A 75 -11.65 -10.13 -7.90
C PHE A 75 -10.83 -10.26 -6.61
N ALA A 76 -9.92 -11.24 -6.56
CA ALA A 76 -9.16 -11.62 -5.37
C ALA A 76 -10.11 -12.04 -4.23
N THR A 77 -10.86 -13.11 -4.48
CA THR A 77 -11.84 -13.69 -3.56
C THR A 77 -11.24 -13.96 -2.20
N LYS A 78 -12.00 -13.71 -1.14
CA LYS A 78 -11.59 -14.02 0.23
C LYS A 78 -11.66 -15.52 0.50
N GLY A 79 -10.60 -16.07 1.07
CA GLY A 79 -10.60 -17.47 1.53
C GLY A 79 -9.22 -18.15 1.50
N GLN A 80 -9.22 -19.47 1.66
CA GLN A 80 -8.02 -20.30 1.80
C GLN A 80 -7.64 -21.10 0.55
N GLY A 81 -8.47 -21.07 -0.49
CA GLY A 81 -8.25 -21.71 -1.77
C GLY A 81 -7.03 -21.20 -2.53
N ALA A 82 -6.74 -21.84 -3.66
CA ALA A 82 -5.50 -21.63 -4.41
C ALA A 82 -5.37 -20.19 -4.95
N ASP A 83 -6.44 -19.56 -5.40
CA ASP A 83 -6.43 -18.18 -5.94
C ASP A 83 -7.19 -17.19 -5.04
N GLU A 84 -7.37 -17.58 -3.78
CA GLU A 84 -8.05 -16.78 -2.77
C GLU A 84 -7.05 -16.07 -1.87
N PHE A 85 -7.49 -15.03 -1.19
CA PHE A 85 -6.67 -14.19 -0.31
C PHE A 85 -7.29 -14.13 1.08
N LEU A 86 -6.47 -14.26 2.12
CA LEU A 86 -6.88 -13.99 3.49
C LEU A 86 -6.76 -12.51 3.82
N GLN A 87 -5.66 -11.89 3.43
CA GLN A 87 -5.41 -10.47 3.64
C GLN A 87 -4.43 -9.97 2.58
N ILE A 88 -4.82 -8.93 1.83
CA ILE A 88 -3.91 -8.27 0.89
C ILE A 88 -3.19 -7.16 1.64
N ALA A 89 -1.93 -7.41 2.01
CA ALA A 89 -1.13 -6.48 2.80
C ALA A 89 -0.41 -5.45 1.95
N SER A 90 -0.10 -5.77 0.69
CA SER A 90 0.42 -4.80 -0.28
C SER A 90 -0.09 -5.09 -1.68
N MET A 91 -0.22 -4.02 -2.46
CA MET A 91 -0.73 -4.01 -3.83
C MET A 91 0.14 -3.03 -4.62
N ASP A 92 0.65 -3.45 -5.78
CA ASP A 92 1.41 -2.58 -6.68
C ASP A 92 0.97 -2.75 -8.12
N VAL A 93 1.04 -1.65 -8.85
CA VAL A 93 0.79 -1.59 -10.29
C VAL A 93 2.07 -1.11 -10.97
N TYR A 94 2.51 -1.81 -12.01
CA TYR A 94 3.72 -1.45 -12.76
C TYR A 94 3.61 -1.84 -14.24
N ARG A 95 4.49 -1.26 -15.07
CA ARG A 95 4.61 -1.57 -16.50
C ARG A 95 5.90 -2.32 -16.79
N LEU A 96 5.81 -3.34 -17.64
CA LEU A 96 6.95 -3.98 -18.30
C LEU A 96 6.57 -4.19 -19.76
N ASP A 97 7.44 -3.80 -20.70
CA ASP A 97 7.23 -3.91 -22.14
C ASP A 97 5.84 -3.43 -22.59
N ASP A 98 5.46 -2.22 -22.14
CA ASP A 98 4.17 -1.57 -22.37
C ASP A 98 2.91 -2.29 -21.86
N LYS A 99 3.08 -3.38 -21.10
CA LYS A 99 1.97 -4.11 -20.47
C LYS A 99 1.85 -3.74 -19.00
N TRP A 100 0.61 -3.60 -18.53
CA TRP A 100 0.31 -3.32 -17.13
C TRP A 100 0.17 -4.62 -16.33
N PHE A 101 0.79 -4.63 -15.16
CA PHE A 101 0.73 -5.72 -14.21
C PHE A 101 0.24 -5.21 -12.86
N LEU A 102 -0.53 -6.06 -12.19
CA LEU A 102 -0.98 -5.85 -10.82
C LEU A 102 -0.42 -6.98 -9.97
N SER A 103 0.29 -6.64 -8.90
CA SER A 103 0.80 -7.61 -7.95
C SER A 103 0.19 -7.43 -6.58
N LEU A 104 -0.14 -8.55 -5.95
CA LEU A 104 -0.79 -8.64 -4.66
C LEU A 104 0.05 -9.52 -3.73
N PHE A 105 0.23 -9.09 -2.49
CA PHE A 105 0.90 -9.87 -1.47
C PHE A 105 -0.05 -10.22 -0.33
N ASP A 106 -0.22 -11.52 -0.10
CA ASP A 106 -0.89 -12.07 1.08
C ASP A 106 0.16 -12.44 2.14
N ASN A 107 0.25 -11.63 3.18
CA ASN A 107 1.21 -11.86 4.27
C ASN A 107 0.82 -13.07 5.15
N MET A 108 -0.47 -13.39 5.25
CA MET A 108 -0.98 -14.50 6.05
C MET A 108 -0.66 -15.85 5.36
N LYS A 109 -0.88 -15.92 4.05
CA LYS A 109 -0.51 -17.08 3.21
C LYS A 109 0.96 -17.08 2.80
N ARG A 110 1.64 -15.94 2.91
CA ARG A 110 3.02 -15.69 2.44
C ARG A 110 3.15 -15.89 0.93
N GLU A 111 2.13 -15.47 0.19
CA GLU A 111 2.01 -15.67 -1.25
C GLU A 111 2.00 -14.33 -1.97
N TYR A 112 2.79 -14.24 -3.03
CA TYR A 112 2.86 -13.09 -3.92
C TYR A 112 2.34 -13.52 -5.29
N MET A 113 1.29 -12.84 -5.76
CA MET A 113 0.60 -13.16 -7.00
C MET A 113 0.66 -11.97 -7.95
N VAL A 114 0.92 -12.24 -9.23
CA VAL A 114 0.95 -11.22 -10.29
C VAL A 114 -0.11 -11.54 -11.33
N TYR A 115 -0.85 -10.52 -11.71
CA TYR A 115 -1.88 -10.55 -12.73
C TYR A 115 -1.50 -9.62 -13.88
N SER A 116 -1.83 -10.04 -15.10
CA SER A 116 -1.91 -9.13 -16.24
C SER A 116 -3.20 -8.32 -16.14
N VAL A 117 -3.12 -6.99 -16.20
CA VAL A 117 -4.30 -6.12 -16.16
C VAL A 117 -5.19 -6.36 -17.38
N ASP A 118 -4.60 -6.61 -18.55
CA ASP A 118 -5.35 -6.92 -19.77
C ASP A 118 -6.15 -8.21 -19.62
N SER A 119 -5.56 -9.23 -19.00
CA SER A 119 -6.24 -10.50 -18.74
C SER A 119 -7.37 -10.31 -17.72
N LEU A 120 -7.15 -9.55 -16.64
CA LEU A 120 -8.20 -9.21 -15.68
C LEU A 120 -9.37 -8.50 -16.36
N ASN A 121 -9.10 -7.53 -17.22
CA ASN A 121 -10.12 -6.80 -17.97
C ASN A 121 -10.88 -7.73 -18.93
N HIS A 122 -10.15 -8.51 -19.74
CA HIS A 122 -10.74 -9.40 -20.73
C HIS A 122 -11.67 -10.45 -20.10
N TYR A 123 -11.25 -11.04 -18.98
CA TYR A 123 -12.02 -12.08 -18.27
C TYR A 123 -12.89 -11.55 -17.12
N LYS A 124 -13.04 -10.22 -16.99
CA LYS A 124 -13.82 -9.58 -15.92
C LYS A 124 -13.46 -10.12 -14.52
N GLY A 125 -12.16 -10.17 -14.22
CA GLY A 125 -11.62 -10.65 -12.94
C GLY A 125 -11.55 -12.17 -12.76
N LYS A 126 -12.06 -12.98 -13.71
CA LYS A 126 -12.13 -14.45 -13.60
C LYS A 126 -10.92 -15.19 -14.18
N CYS A 127 -9.74 -14.59 -14.16
CA CYS A 127 -8.50 -15.23 -14.63
C CYS A 127 -7.54 -15.54 -13.48
N PRO A 128 -6.78 -16.65 -13.56
CA PRO A 128 -5.74 -16.95 -12.59
C PRO A 128 -4.55 -15.97 -12.72
N PRO A 129 -3.70 -15.85 -11.67
CA PRO A 129 -2.47 -15.08 -11.74
C PRO A 129 -1.48 -15.71 -12.74
N ILE A 130 -0.73 -14.86 -13.45
CA ILE A 130 0.31 -15.29 -14.40
C ILE A 130 1.61 -15.70 -13.70
N LYS A 131 1.82 -15.25 -12.46
CA LYS A 131 2.97 -15.64 -11.63
C LYS A 131 2.51 -15.81 -10.20
N ARG A 132 2.98 -16.88 -9.56
CA ARG A 132 2.81 -17.13 -8.14
C ARG A 132 4.15 -17.46 -7.50
N MET A 133 4.46 -16.81 -6.40
CA MET A 133 5.64 -17.07 -5.60
C MET A 133 5.23 -17.22 -4.14
N LYS A 134 5.79 -18.22 -3.46
CA LYS A 134 5.52 -18.49 -2.05
C LYS A 134 6.79 -18.33 -1.25
N LEU A 135 6.73 -17.55 -0.18
CA LEU A 135 7.87 -17.38 0.71
C LEU A 135 8.01 -18.56 1.68
N PRO A 136 9.21 -18.82 2.20
CA PRO A 136 9.44 -19.78 3.26
C PRO A 136 8.57 -19.48 4.49
N ALA A 137 8.20 -20.52 5.25
CA ALA A 137 7.42 -20.39 6.49
C ALA A 137 8.12 -19.54 7.58
N THR A 138 9.44 -19.41 7.48
CA THR A 138 10.27 -18.57 8.35
C THR A 138 10.20 -17.09 7.99
N SER A 139 9.64 -16.72 6.84
CA SER A 139 9.49 -15.33 6.45
C SER A 139 8.57 -14.58 7.41
N ARG A 140 8.93 -13.32 7.67
CA ARG A 140 8.21 -12.38 8.55
C ARG A 140 7.93 -11.06 7.84
N TYR A 141 7.96 -11.08 6.50
CA TYR A 141 7.58 -9.93 5.69
C TYR A 141 6.09 -9.65 5.85
N LEU A 142 5.76 -8.38 6.01
CA LEU A 142 4.40 -7.89 6.13
C LEU A 142 3.96 -7.19 4.85
N GLU A 143 4.89 -6.55 4.15
CA GLU A 143 4.64 -5.88 2.86
C GLU A 143 5.77 -6.23 1.88
N ILE A 144 5.44 -6.32 0.59
CA ILE A 144 6.40 -6.54 -0.49
C ILE A 144 6.04 -5.65 -1.66
N TYR A 145 6.94 -4.74 -1.99
CA TYR A 145 6.75 -3.79 -3.06
C TYR A 145 7.63 -4.11 -4.26
N LYS A 146 7.07 -4.02 -5.46
CA LYS A 146 7.83 -4.16 -6.71
C LYS A 146 8.56 -2.85 -7.02
N LEU A 147 9.86 -2.95 -7.29
CA LEU A 147 10.65 -1.87 -7.88
C LEU A 147 11.40 -2.41 -9.09
N GLN A 148 11.34 -1.75 -10.25
CA GLN A 148 12.10 -2.07 -11.47
C GLN A 148 12.50 -3.55 -11.59
N ASP A 149 13.73 -3.91 -11.19
CA ASP A 149 14.31 -5.25 -11.33
C ASP A 149 14.36 -6.07 -10.03
N PHE A 150 13.82 -5.57 -8.92
CA PHE A 150 13.83 -6.27 -7.62
C PHE A 150 12.53 -6.05 -6.85
N TYR A 151 12.48 -6.51 -5.61
CA TYR A 151 11.42 -6.19 -4.66
C TYR A 151 12.02 -5.68 -3.37
N ILE A 152 11.30 -4.80 -2.68
CA ILE A 152 11.60 -4.43 -1.30
C ILE A 152 10.54 -5.04 -0.40
N ALA A 153 10.99 -5.83 0.57
CA ALA A 153 10.13 -6.33 1.64
C ALA A 153 10.40 -5.56 2.93
N THR A 154 9.33 -5.26 3.65
CA THR A 154 9.35 -4.75 5.02
C THR A 154 8.66 -5.77 5.92
N GLY A 155 8.94 -5.73 7.21
CA GLY A 155 8.24 -6.59 8.16
C GLY A 155 8.97 -6.72 9.47
N ARG A 156 8.54 -7.69 10.26
CA ARG A 156 9.14 -7.96 11.58
C ARG A 156 10.41 -8.79 11.39
N THR A 157 11.45 -8.16 10.86
CA THR A 157 12.75 -8.75 10.51
C THR A 157 13.89 -8.02 11.23
N ALA A 158 15.09 -8.60 11.26
CA ALA A 158 16.23 -7.99 11.92
C ALA A 158 16.60 -6.59 11.34
N HIS A 159 16.39 -6.42 10.03
CA HIS A 159 16.60 -5.16 9.31
C HIS A 159 15.27 -4.60 8.81
N LYS A 160 15.19 -3.28 8.60
CA LYS A 160 13.98 -2.56 8.18
C LYS A 160 13.57 -2.91 6.75
N TYR A 161 14.55 -3.04 5.85
CA TYR A 161 14.32 -3.35 4.45
C TYR A 161 15.09 -4.60 4.03
N THR A 162 14.44 -5.45 3.23
CA THR A 162 15.08 -6.59 2.57
C THR A 162 14.89 -6.48 1.07
N ILE A 163 15.99 -6.55 0.31
CA ILE A 163 15.97 -6.58 -1.15
C ILE A 163 15.82 -8.03 -1.60
N LEU A 164 14.80 -8.30 -2.40
CA LEU A 164 14.49 -9.62 -2.95
C LEU A 164 14.64 -9.63 -4.48
N GLY A 165 15.08 -10.75 -5.05
CA GLY A 165 15.23 -10.88 -6.50
C GLY A 165 13.91 -11.00 -7.26
N SER A 166 13.92 -10.53 -8.52
CA SER A 166 12.77 -10.55 -9.45
C SER A 166 12.19 -11.95 -9.68
N ASP A 167 13.05 -12.97 -9.69
CA ASP A 167 12.68 -14.26 -10.25
C ASP A 167 12.01 -15.16 -9.20
N SER A 168 12.49 -15.10 -7.95
CA SER A 168 12.18 -16.09 -6.92
C SER A 168 11.84 -15.51 -5.54
N LEU A 169 11.80 -14.18 -5.37
CA LEU A 169 11.72 -13.50 -4.07
C LEU A 169 12.81 -13.92 -3.06
N GLN A 170 13.91 -14.51 -3.54
CA GLN A 170 15.04 -14.83 -2.68
C GLN A 170 15.75 -13.56 -2.23
N ARG A 171 16.22 -13.57 -0.98
CA ARG A 171 16.94 -12.44 -0.40
C ARG A 171 18.27 -12.24 -1.12
N ILE A 172 18.45 -11.03 -1.67
CA ILE A 172 19.71 -10.57 -2.25
C ILE A 172 20.50 -9.80 -1.19
N ASN A 173 19.86 -8.85 -0.51
CA ASN A 173 20.52 -7.98 0.46
C ASN A 173 19.55 -7.46 1.53
N VAL A 174 20.07 -6.80 2.56
CA VAL A 174 19.32 -6.12 3.63
C VAL A 174 19.83 -4.70 3.80
N CYS A 175 18.96 -3.78 4.18
CA CYS A 175 19.32 -2.38 4.36
C CYS A 175 18.64 -1.80 5.59
N THR A 176 19.41 -0.99 6.33
CA THR A 176 18.97 -0.18 7.47
C THR A 176 18.48 -1.00 8.67
N ASP A 177 18.96 -0.66 9.86
CA ASP A 177 18.46 -1.25 11.10
C ASP A 177 17.25 -0.47 11.64
N TYR A 178 16.41 -1.15 12.41
CA TYR A 178 15.40 -0.46 13.21
C TYR A 178 16.07 0.44 14.25
N GLN A 179 15.48 1.61 14.50
CA GLN A 179 15.97 2.52 15.52
C GLN A 179 16.00 1.82 16.88
N ARG A 180 17.18 1.77 17.49
CA ARG A 180 17.35 1.29 18.86
C ARG A 180 17.13 2.45 19.81
N GLY A 181 16.39 2.22 20.89
CA GLY A 181 16.35 3.16 22.01
C GLY A 181 17.69 3.17 22.76
N ASN A 182 17.77 3.96 23.83
CA ASN A 182 18.98 4.04 24.66
C ASN A 182 19.32 2.74 25.42
N GLU A 183 18.44 1.74 25.38
CA GLU A 183 18.66 0.42 25.96
C GLU A 183 19.42 -0.49 24.98
N VAL A 184 20.64 -0.87 25.36
CA VAL A 184 21.62 -1.53 24.49
C VAL A 184 21.39 -3.05 24.34
N ASP A 185 20.59 -3.66 25.21
CA ASP A 185 20.49 -5.14 25.36
C ASP A 185 19.25 -5.80 24.71
N LYS A 186 18.50 -5.09 23.86
CA LYS A 186 17.37 -5.72 23.14
C LYS A 186 17.83 -6.41 21.86
N ASP A 187 17.40 -7.66 21.67
CA ASP A 187 17.64 -8.39 20.44
C ASP A 187 16.92 -7.72 19.24
N SER A 188 17.43 -7.95 18.04
CA SER A 188 16.94 -7.29 16.82
C SER A 188 15.46 -7.53 16.54
N MET A 189 14.92 -8.69 16.92
CA MET A 189 13.51 -9.00 16.70
C MET A 189 12.61 -8.27 17.67
N THR A 190 13.02 -8.12 18.93
CA THR A 190 12.32 -7.28 19.91
C THR A 190 12.31 -5.82 19.47
N VAL A 191 13.45 -5.30 19.00
CA VAL A 191 13.55 -3.93 18.44
C VAL A 191 12.63 -3.78 17.23
N SER A 192 12.62 -4.75 16.30
CA SER A 192 11.78 -4.72 15.11
C SER A 192 10.29 -4.70 15.45
N LYS A 193 9.83 -5.56 16.37
CA LYS A 193 8.41 -5.58 16.78
C LYS A 193 7.96 -4.27 17.40
N ALA A 194 8.83 -3.60 18.16
CA ALA A 194 8.51 -2.35 18.83
C ALA A 194 8.53 -1.13 17.89
N ASN A 195 9.27 -1.20 16.79
CA ASN A 195 9.51 -0.06 15.90
C ASN A 195 9.00 -0.27 14.47
N TYR A 196 8.40 -1.41 14.14
CA TYR A 196 7.74 -1.59 12.85
C TYR A 196 6.52 -0.67 12.74
N GLY A 197 6.53 0.20 11.73
CA GLY A 197 5.55 1.29 11.56
C GLY A 197 6.01 2.66 12.09
N ARG A 198 7.21 2.75 12.68
CA ARG A 198 7.88 4.00 13.06
C ARG A 198 9.01 4.38 12.10
#